data_AF-A0A813YCN0-F1
#
_entry.id   AF-A0A813YCN0-F1
#
_cell.length_a   1.000
_cell.length_b   1.000
_cell.length_c   1.000
_cell.angle_alpha   90.00
_cell.angle_beta   90.00
_cell.angle_gamma   90.00
#
_symmetry.space_group_name_H-M   'P 1'
#
loop_
_entity.id
_entity.type
_entity.pdbx_description
1 polymer ?
#
loop_
_entity_poly.entity_id
_entity_poly.type
_entity_poly.pdbx_seq_one_letter_code
_entity_poly.pdbx_strand_id
1 'polypeptide(L)'
;METSHTTQNTNTNRWSRNSSTVEPLKPCRDGFDCIPHHNGNAEHNARYSHPCQWLDLCRDINENEHSRHYTHPIDAIDVCQYGTANCTKLGDPEHRRTYRHAGLPYLLVPCKYGSRCEDRSTEHLKKFKHPPDFYQETNFNTASHVSNTKQECRYGANCRDQSDPTHRDRFQHPTRTSSLFVPATTSSQSSNTNSNTARSSRFHNNRGDDDDIEREHNIGGAMNSGRSSIQDQTTIKNTHQDTASPFSNTKQECRYGANCRDQSDPTHLDKERVKVLIRSQALKDKYHSDAVIVTFDCGQGNVTHMISHFYLQRSETANARHKMPAQQYAQDIKASDNITKLITKDGQNLNYAQIQSSSTSAQLMYNLISNRLNSTNKSTSSTNSRKDFQ
;
A
#
# COMPACT_ATOMS: atom_id res chain seq x y z
N MET A 1 -58.73 -25.08 -32.92
CA MET A 1 -57.52 -24.36 -33.36
C MET A 1 -57.72 -22.93 -32.91
N GLU A 2 -57.08 -22.34 -31.92
CA GLU A 2 -55.93 -22.65 -31.07
C GLU A 2 -56.27 -22.09 -29.68
N THR A 3 -55.91 -22.80 -28.60
CA THR A 3 -56.09 -22.29 -27.23
C THR A 3 -54.72 -22.00 -26.63
N SER A 4 -54.44 -20.72 -26.44
CA SER A 4 -53.20 -20.19 -25.88
C SER A 4 -53.14 -20.42 -24.37
N HIS A 5 -52.16 -21.20 -23.91
CA HIS A 5 -51.85 -21.39 -22.50
C HIS A 5 -50.80 -20.36 -22.05
N THR A 6 -51.22 -19.38 -21.24
CA THR A 6 -50.32 -18.47 -20.51
C THR A 6 -49.99 -19.11 -19.16
N THR A 7 -48.78 -19.63 -19.01
CA THR A 7 -48.28 -20.16 -17.73
C THR A 7 -47.64 -19.02 -16.94
N GLN A 8 -48.33 -18.53 -15.90
CA GLN A 8 -47.73 -17.60 -14.94
C GLN A 8 -46.89 -18.40 -13.92
N ASN A 9 -45.58 -18.16 -13.93
CA ASN A 9 -44.61 -18.73 -13.02
C ASN A 9 -44.46 -17.80 -11.81
N THR A 10 -45.16 -18.09 -10.71
CA THR A 10 -45.04 -17.38 -9.43
C THR A 10 -44.03 -18.06 -8.52
N ASN A 11 -42.76 -18.06 -8.94
CA ASN A 11 -41.66 -18.49 -8.08
C ASN A 11 -41.26 -17.34 -7.14
N THR A 12 -42.03 -17.14 -6.07
CA THR A 12 -41.66 -16.24 -4.97
C THR A 12 -40.64 -16.93 -4.07
N ASN A 13 -39.38 -16.77 -4.45
CA ASN A 13 -38.22 -17.19 -3.67
C ASN A 13 -38.18 -16.40 -2.34
N ARG A 14 -38.73 -17.02 -1.29
CA ARG A 14 -38.71 -16.55 0.10
C ARG A 14 -37.32 -16.81 0.71
N TRP A 15 -36.35 -15.96 0.37
CA TRP A 15 -35.10 -15.87 1.10
C TRP A 15 -35.36 -15.08 2.38
N SER A 16 -35.63 -15.80 3.48
CA SER A 16 -35.64 -15.22 4.82
C SER A 16 -34.25 -14.66 5.12
N ARG A 17 -34.09 -13.35 4.88
CA ARG A 17 -32.97 -12.55 5.38
C ARG A 17 -33.06 -12.55 6.91
N ASN A 18 -32.32 -13.43 7.56
CA ASN A 18 -31.74 -13.14 8.86
C ASN A 18 -30.61 -12.12 8.64
N SER A 19 -30.99 -10.91 8.22
CA SER A 19 -30.07 -9.79 8.20
C SER A 19 -30.10 -9.21 9.60
N SER A 20 -29.28 -9.76 10.49
CA SER A 20 -28.94 -9.08 11.73
C SER A 20 -28.41 -7.71 11.33
N THR A 21 -29.22 -6.67 11.47
CA THR A 21 -28.88 -5.29 11.15
C THR A 21 -27.87 -4.83 12.19
N VAL A 22 -26.61 -5.11 11.92
CA VAL A 22 -25.52 -4.63 12.75
C VAL A 22 -25.49 -3.12 12.62
N GLU A 23 -25.69 -2.42 13.74
CA GLU A 23 -25.65 -0.95 13.72
C GLU A 23 -24.28 -0.46 13.23
N PRO A 24 -24.25 0.56 12.34
CA PRO A 24 -23.01 1.14 11.87
C PRO A 24 -22.25 1.81 13.03
N LEU A 25 -20.92 1.65 13.04
CA LEU A 25 -20.09 2.29 14.06
C LEU A 25 -20.10 3.80 13.90
N LYS A 26 -20.03 4.52 15.03
CA LYS A 26 -19.97 5.98 15.04
C LYS A 26 -18.70 6.46 14.32
N PRO A 27 -18.75 7.49 13.46
CA PRO A 27 -17.55 8.03 12.84
C PRO A 27 -16.53 8.46 13.89
N CYS A 28 -15.26 8.15 13.66
CA CYS A 28 -14.18 8.63 14.52
C CYS A 28 -14.10 10.17 14.49
N ARG A 29 -13.94 10.79 15.66
CA ARG A 29 -13.77 12.24 15.79
C ARG A 29 -12.58 12.77 14.99
N ASP A 30 -11.48 12.01 14.97
CA ASP A 30 -10.24 12.40 14.29
C ASP A 30 -10.29 12.09 12.78
N GLY A 31 -11.32 11.37 12.33
CA GLY A 31 -11.56 11.03 10.93
C GLY A 31 -10.32 10.49 10.23
N PHE A 32 -9.79 11.27 9.29
CA PHE A 32 -8.63 10.97 8.45
C PHE A 32 -7.27 11.00 9.17
N ASP A 33 -7.20 11.64 10.32
CA ASP A 33 -5.96 11.79 11.09
C ASP A 33 -5.93 10.90 12.33
N CYS A 34 -6.84 9.92 12.41
CA CYS A 34 -6.89 9.00 13.54
C CYS A 34 -5.63 8.11 13.62
N ILE A 35 -4.71 8.46 14.51
CA ILE A 35 -3.50 7.68 14.80
C ILE A 35 -3.83 6.26 15.31
N PRO A 36 -4.79 6.05 16.25
CA PRO A 36 -5.18 4.72 16.70
C PRO A 36 -5.55 3.76 15.57
N HIS A 37 -6.23 4.26 14.53
CA HIS A 37 -6.61 3.48 13.38
C HIS A 37 -5.39 2.96 12.61
N HIS A 38 -4.46 3.85 12.28
CA HIS A 38 -3.24 3.50 11.55
C HIS A 38 -2.30 2.58 12.34
N ASN A 39 -2.35 2.64 13.67
CA ASN A 39 -1.58 1.74 14.54
C ASN A 39 -2.25 0.38 14.80
N GLY A 40 -3.42 0.12 14.20
CA GLY A 40 -4.14 -1.14 14.35
C GLY A 40 -4.74 -1.36 15.74
N ASN A 41 -5.13 -0.30 16.45
CA ASN A 41 -5.76 -0.42 17.77
C ASN A 41 -7.16 -1.07 17.63
N ALA A 42 -7.24 -2.35 18.01
CA ALA A 42 -8.46 -3.15 17.88
C ALA A 42 -9.64 -2.61 18.70
N GLU A 43 -9.40 -2.08 19.91
CA GLU A 43 -10.46 -1.54 20.76
C GLU A 43 -11.08 -0.27 20.14
N HIS A 44 -10.25 0.61 19.59
CA HIS A 44 -10.70 1.81 18.89
C HIS A 44 -11.48 1.46 17.63
N ASN A 45 -10.93 0.57 16.80
CA ASN A 45 -11.56 0.15 15.54
C ASN A 45 -12.88 -0.63 15.77
N ALA A 46 -13.07 -1.25 16.94
CA ALA A 46 -14.33 -1.88 17.32
C ALA A 46 -15.44 -0.86 17.68
N ARG A 47 -15.08 0.39 18.00
CA ARG A 47 -16.02 1.43 18.44
C ARG A 47 -16.30 2.49 17.37
N TYR A 48 -15.33 2.74 16.50
CA TYR A 48 -15.40 3.84 15.53
C TYR A 48 -15.19 3.39 14.09
N SER A 49 -15.97 3.98 13.18
CA SER A 49 -15.75 3.86 11.74
C SER A 49 -14.78 4.94 11.23
N HIS A 50 -14.05 4.64 10.16
CA HIS A 50 -13.08 5.53 9.53
C HIS A 50 -13.34 5.63 8.03
N PRO A 51 -12.95 6.72 7.37
CA PRO A 51 -13.00 6.75 5.91
C PRO A 51 -12.06 5.72 5.29
N CYS A 52 -12.53 4.99 4.28
CA CYS A 52 -11.71 4.03 3.56
C CYS A 52 -10.59 4.76 2.80
N GLN A 53 -9.33 4.33 2.98
CA GLN A 53 -8.19 4.88 2.27
C GLN A 53 -8.27 4.68 0.74
N TRP A 54 -8.99 3.65 0.30
CA TRP A 54 -9.10 3.30 -1.12
C TRP A 54 -10.35 3.87 -1.78
N LEU A 55 -11.35 4.28 -1.00
CA LEU A 55 -12.58 4.90 -1.50
C LEU A 55 -13.20 4.14 -2.70
N ASP A 56 -13.16 4.70 -3.91
CA ASP A 56 -13.67 4.10 -5.16
C ASP A 56 -12.80 2.94 -5.69
N LEU A 57 -11.54 2.83 -5.24
CA LEU A 57 -10.64 1.71 -5.53
C LEU A 57 -10.77 0.55 -4.52
N CYS A 58 -11.67 0.67 -3.54
CA CYS A 58 -11.86 -0.35 -2.52
C CYS A 58 -12.47 -1.63 -3.13
N ARG A 59 -11.74 -2.75 -3.00
CA ARG A 59 -12.22 -4.07 -3.50
C ARG A 59 -13.26 -4.70 -2.58
N ASP A 60 -13.25 -4.30 -1.31
CA ASP A 60 -14.04 -4.92 -0.24
C ASP A 60 -15.27 -4.07 0.12
N ILE A 61 -15.69 -3.14 -0.75
CA ILE A 61 -16.80 -2.21 -0.49
C ILE A 61 -18.13 -2.94 -0.18
N ASN A 62 -18.31 -4.15 -0.74
CA ASN A 62 -19.51 -4.96 -0.54
C ASN A 62 -19.36 -5.98 0.61
N GLU A 63 -18.19 -6.05 1.26
CA GLU A 63 -18.00 -6.92 2.41
C GLU A 63 -18.66 -6.31 3.65
N ASN A 64 -19.52 -7.09 4.31
CA ASN A 64 -20.34 -6.62 5.42
C ASN A 64 -19.49 -6.15 6.62
N GLU A 65 -18.37 -6.81 6.87
CA GLU A 65 -17.46 -6.41 7.94
C GLU A 65 -16.71 -5.12 7.57
N HIS A 66 -16.19 -5.02 6.35
CA HIS A 66 -15.50 -3.83 5.87
C HIS A 66 -16.39 -2.59 5.90
N SER A 67 -17.60 -2.67 5.33
CA SER A 67 -18.56 -1.56 5.30
C SER A 67 -19.03 -1.10 6.69
N ARG A 68 -18.89 -1.94 7.72
CA ARG A 68 -19.16 -1.56 9.12
C ARG A 68 -18.05 -0.68 9.72
N HIS A 69 -16.80 -0.96 9.37
CA HIS A 69 -15.62 -0.26 9.90
C HIS A 69 -15.19 0.91 9.02
N TYR A 70 -15.54 0.90 7.74
CA TYR A 70 -15.07 1.87 6.77
C TYR A 70 -16.19 2.56 6.00
N THR A 71 -16.15 3.89 5.96
CA THR A 71 -17.08 4.71 5.19
C THR A 71 -16.51 5.04 3.81
N HIS A 72 -17.39 5.09 2.80
CA HIS A 72 -17.04 5.40 1.41
C HIS A 72 -17.87 6.59 0.92
N PRO A 73 -17.56 7.83 1.34
CA PRO A 73 -18.31 9.02 0.93
C PRO A 73 -17.98 9.45 -0.51
N ILE A 74 -18.05 8.53 -1.48
CA ILE A 74 -17.65 8.74 -2.89
C ILE A 74 -18.38 9.95 -3.49
N ASP A 75 -19.67 10.08 -3.21
CA ASP A 75 -20.51 11.16 -3.76
C ASP A 75 -20.31 12.51 -3.08
N ALA A 76 -19.65 12.55 -1.91
CA ALA A 76 -19.44 13.77 -1.14
C ALA A 76 -18.09 14.45 -1.42
N ILE A 77 -17.22 13.83 -2.23
CA ILE A 77 -15.85 14.30 -2.49
C ILE A 77 -15.69 14.55 -3.97
N ASP A 78 -15.45 15.79 -4.39
CA ASP A 78 -15.34 16.12 -5.81
C ASP A 78 -14.09 15.55 -6.48
N VAL A 79 -14.17 15.25 -7.78
CA VAL A 79 -12.99 14.92 -8.60
C VAL A 79 -12.13 16.18 -8.76
N CYS A 80 -10.82 16.04 -8.61
CA CYS A 80 -9.92 17.16 -8.88
C CYS A 80 -10.07 17.63 -10.33
N GLN A 81 -10.32 18.92 -10.54
CA GLN A 81 -10.50 19.53 -11.88
C GLN A 81 -9.31 19.33 -12.83
N TYR A 82 -8.10 19.15 -12.29
CA TYR A 82 -6.88 18.93 -13.07
C TYR A 82 -6.65 17.45 -13.43
N GLY A 83 -7.40 16.53 -12.80
CA GLY A 83 -7.19 15.09 -12.90
C GLY A 83 -5.84 14.62 -12.35
N THR A 84 -5.62 13.31 -12.40
CA THR A 84 -4.40 12.67 -11.88
C THR A 84 -3.15 13.05 -12.68
N ALA A 85 -3.28 13.30 -13.99
CA ALA A 85 -2.13 13.55 -14.85
C ALA A 85 -1.52 14.96 -14.68
N ASN A 86 -2.35 15.98 -14.39
CA ASN A 86 -1.90 17.39 -14.40
C ASN A 86 -1.93 18.05 -13.03
N CYS A 87 -2.39 17.37 -11.98
CA CYS A 87 -2.43 17.95 -10.64
C CYS A 87 -1.02 18.01 -10.03
N THR A 88 -0.59 19.21 -9.67
CA THR A 88 0.70 19.44 -8.97
C THR A 88 0.60 19.22 -7.46
N LYS A 89 -0.61 19.08 -6.91
CA LYS A 89 -0.90 18.91 -5.49
C LYS A 89 -1.20 17.47 -5.07
N LEU A 90 -0.70 16.48 -5.83
CA LEU A 90 -0.97 15.07 -5.53
C LEU A 90 -0.39 14.60 -4.20
N GLY A 91 0.70 15.21 -3.73
CA GLY A 91 1.32 14.90 -2.45
C GLY A 91 0.87 15.80 -1.29
N ASP A 92 -0.04 16.73 -1.52
CA ASP A 92 -0.57 17.62 -0.48
C ASP A 92 -1.70 16.91 0.28
N PRO A 93 -1.53 16.64 1.60
CA PRO A 93 -2.55 15.96 2.40
C PRO A 93 -3.88 16.70 2.45
N GLU A 94 -3.88 18.04 2.46
CA GLU A 94 -5.12 18.83 2.48
C GLU A 94 -5.85 18.73 1.16
N HIS A 95 -5.13 18.88 0.04
CA HIS A 95 -5.72 18.72 -1.29
C HIS A 95 -6.36 17.34 -1.45
N ARG A 96 -5.70 16.28 -0.96
CA ARG A 96 -6.18 14.89 -1.03
C ARG A 96 -7.36 14.62 -0.09
N ARG A 97 -7.61 15.46 0.92
CA ARG A 97 -8.82 15.40 1.75
C ARG A 97 -10.05 16.03 1.11
N THR A 98 -9.86 16.92 0.14
CA THR A 98 -10.96 17.63 -0.51
C THR A 98 -11.28 17.04 -1.88
N TYR A 99 -10.28 16.51 -2.59
CA TYR A 99 -10.44 16.07 -3.98
C TYR A 99 -9.95 14.64 -4.22
N ARG A 100 -10.74 13.87 -4.98
CA ARG A 100 -10.36 12.52 -5.43
C ARG A 100 -9.60 12.54 -6.77
N HIS A 101 -8.70 11.56 -6.93
CA HIS A 101 -7.88 11.35 -8.13
C HIS A 101 -8.00 9.91 -8.60
N ALA A 102 -8.29 9.71 -9.88
CA ALA A 102 -8.44 8.37 -10.45
C ALA A 102 -7.13 7.56 -10.33
N GLY A 103 -7.25 6.32 -9.86
CA GLY A 103 -6.13 5.37 -9.77
C GLY A 103 -5.15 5.61 -8.63
N LEU A 104 -5.43 6.56 -7.72
CA LEU A 104 -4.64 6.80 -6.52
C LEU A 104 -5.47 6.54 -5.26
N PRO A 105 -4.85 6.11 -4.13
CA PRO A 105 -5.54 6.04 -2.85
C PRO A 105 -6.20 7.38 -2.53
N TYR A 106 -7.36 7.40 -1.89
CA TYR A 106 -7.96 8.68 -1.49
C TYR A 106 -7.10 9.40 -0.46
N LEU A 107 -6.62 8.67 0.55
CA LEU A 107 -5.81 9.22 1.64
C LEU A 107 -4.34 8.83 1.51
N LEU A 108 -3.48 9.76 1.86
CA LEU A 108 -2.06 9.49 2.03
C LEU A 108 -1.84 8.69 3.32
N VAL A 109 -1.14 7.56 3.21
CA VAL A 109 -0.82 6.69 4.33
C VAL A 109 0.30 7.34 5.16
N PRO A 110 0.26 7.37 6.49
CA PRO A 110 1.40 7.83 7.28
C PRO A 110 2.69 7.11 6.87
N CYS A 111 3.74 7.86 6.53
CA CYS A 111 5.03 7.28 6.22
C CYS A 111 5.60 6.57 7.46
N LYS A 112 6.03 5.31 7.31
CA LYS A 112 6.63 4.52 8.41
C LYS A 112 7.85 5.21 9.03
N TYR A 113 8.59 5.99 8.24
CA TYR A 113 9.80 6.69 8.69
C TYR A 113 9.50 8.09 9.26
N GLY A 114 8.26 8.58 9.18
CA GLY A 114 7.87 9.89 9.69
C GLY A 114 8.81 10.99 9.17
N SER A 115 9.26 11.88 10.05
CA SER A 115 10.21 12.96 9.71
C SER A 115 11.61 12.48 9.30
N ARG A 116 11.96 11.21 9.54
CA ARG A 116 13.26 10.61 9.16
C ARG A 116 13.25 9.96 7.78
N CYS A 117 12.18 10.12 7.00
CA CYS A 117 12.15 9.56 5.66
C CYS A 117 13.16 10.30 4.76
N GLU A 118 13.98 9.56 4.01
CA GLU A 118 14.92 10.16 3.05
C GLU A 118 14.33 10.17 1.62
N ASP A 119 13.27 9.42 1.37
CA ASP A 119 12.62 9.35 0.05
C ASP A 119 11.75 10.59 -0.18
N ARG A 120 12.26 11.48 -1.03
CA ARG A 120 11.57 12.70 -1.47
C ARG A 120 11.05 12.57 -2.90
N SER A 121 10.96 11.36 -3.44
CA SER A 121 10.44 11.13 -4.79
C SER A 121 8.95 11.50 -4.87
N THR A 122 8.53 11.98 -6.05
CA THR A 122 7.13 12.30 -6.31
C THR A 122 6.22 11.07 -6.15
N GLU A 123 6.71 9.88 -6.53
CA GLU A 123 5.98 8.62 -6.38
C GLU A 123 5.74 8.23 -4.91
N HIS A 124 6.69 8.51 -4.04
CA HIS A 124 6.54 8.33 -2.59
C HIS A 124 5.55 9.33 -2.00
N LEU A 125 5.70 10.62 -2.31
CA LEU A 125 4.83 11.68 -1.80
C LEU A 125 3.37 11.56 -2.27
N LYS A 126 3.12 10.93 -3.43
CA LYS A 126 1.76 10.61 -3.91
C LYS A 126 1.01 9.58 -3.07
N LYS A 127 1.73 8.79 -2.25
CA LYS A 127 1.23 7.65 -1.49
C LYS A 127 1.31 7.87 0.02
N PHE A 128 2.31 8.60 0.50
CA PHE A 128 2.61 8.72 1.92
C PHE A 128 2.56 10.17 2.43
N LYS A 129 1.96 10.37 3.63
CA LYS A 129 2.00 11.64 4.36
C LYS A 129 3.13 11.67 5.38
N HIS A 130 3.77 12.82 5.50
CA HIS A 130 4.81 13.11 6.47
C HIS A 130 4.33 14.20 7.46
N PRO A 131 4.95 14.29 8.65
CA PRO A 131 4.68 15.38 9.57
C PRO A 131 5.08 16.75 8.99
N PRO A 132 4.53 17.88 9.52
CA PRO A 132 4.72 19.21 8.92
C PRO A 132 6.18 19.69 8.79
N ASP A 133 7.05 19.25 9.70
CA ASP A 133 8.50 19.52 9.70
C ASP A 133 9.21 18.95 8.47
N PHE A 134 8.73 17.82 7.94
CA PHE A 134 9.29 17.19 6.74
C PHE A 134 9.28 18.10 5.51
N TYR A 135 8.25 18.93 5.37
CA TYR A 135 8.09 19.82 4.21
C TYR A 135 8.88 21.12 4.35
N GLN A 136 9.47 21.42 5.52
CA GLN A 136 10.17 22.68 5.78
C GLN A 136 11.62 22.67 5.28
N GLU A 137 12.27 21.51 5.22
CA GLU A 137 13.68 21.42 4.82
C GLU A 137 13.89 21.42 3.31
N THR A 138 12.85 21.05 2.56
CA THR A 138 12.88 21.17 1.12
C THR A 138 12.41 22.57 0.73
N ASN A 139 13.37 23.47 0.50
CA ASN A 139 13.18 24.56 -0.46
C ASN A 139 13.03 23.98 -1.89
N PHE A 140 12.13 23.02 -2.10
CA PHE A 140 11.55 22.82 -3.40
C PHE A 140 10.68 24.05 -3.66
N ASN A 141 10.88 24.68 -4.81
CA ASN A 141 10.01 25.71 -5.37
C ASN A 141 8.60 25.15 -5.64
N THR A 142 7.91 24.63 -4.62
CA THR A 142 6.45 24.53 -4.61
C THR A 142 5.94 25.92 -4.25
N ALA A 143 5.79 26.73 -5.29
CA ALA A 143 4.88 27.86 -5.24
C ALA A 143 3.54 27.38 -4.66
N SER A 144 3.03 28.12 -3.68
CA SER A 144 1.66 28.03 -3.13
C SER A 144 1.45 27.05 -1.97
N HIS A 145 2.03 27.35 -0.80
CA HIS A 145 1.27 27.49 0.46
C HIS A 145 2.09 28.19 1.57
N VAL A 146 3.01 29.10 1.19
CA VAL A 146 3.39 30.20 2.08
C VAL A 146 2.22 31.17 2.05
N SER A 147 1.68 31.52 3.21
CA SER A 147 0.89 32.73 3.41
C SER A 147 1.69 33.89 2.81
N ASN A 148 1.41 34.20 1.54
CA ASN A 148 2.13 35.16 0.74
C ASN A 148 1.76 36.56 1.23
N THR A 149 2.20 36.90 2.43
CA THR A 149 2.40 38.28 2.81
C THR A 149 3.60 38.73 2.00
N LYS A 150 3.35 39.07 0.73
CA LYS A 150 4.32 39.86 -0.04
C LYS A 150 4.76 40.98 0.90
N GLN A 151 6.06 41.26 0.96
CA GLN A 151 6.51 42.34 1.83
C GLN A 151 5.77 43.62 1.42
N GLU A 152 5.29 44.38 2.40
CA GLU A 152 4.67 45.66 2.09
C GLU A 152 5.70 46.53 1.38
N CYS A 153 5.31 47.07 0.24
CA CYS A 153 6.20 47.99 -0.48
C CYS A 153 6.51 49.17 0.45
N ARG A 154 7.79 49.47 0.64
CA ARG A 154 8.25 50.61 1.46
C ARG A 154 7.62 51.94 1.03
N TYR A 155 7.19 52.05 -0.22
CA TYR A 155 6.58 53.25 -0.80
C TYR A 155 5.03 53.23 -0.79
N GLY A 156 4.42 52.17 -0.23
CA GLY A 156 2.96 52.02 -0.12
C GLY A 156 2.25 52.22 -1.46
N ALA A 157 1.06 52.81 -1.45
CA ALA A 157 0.26 53.09 -2.64
C ALA A 157 0.91 54.07 -3.66
N ASN A 158 2.04 54.71 -3.31
CA ASN A 158 2.72 55.69 -4.15
C ASN A 158 3.99 55.15 -4.83
N CYS A 159 4.25 53.84 -4.76
CA CYS A 159 5.39 53.24 -5.43
C CYS A 159 5.34 53.50 -6.95
N ARG A 160 6.43 54.00 -7.53
CA ARG A 160 6.55 54.27 -8.97
C ARG A 160 6.72 53.00 -9.81
N ASP A 161 7.18 51.92 -9.18
CA ASP A 161 7.45 50.63 -9.81
C ASP A 161 6.24 49.69 -9.80
N GLN A 162 5.03 50.22 -9.51
CA GLN A 162 3.79 49.45 -9.58
C GLN A 162 3.50 48.88 -10.98
N SER A 163 4.12 49.41 -12.03
CA SER A 163 4.02 48.87 -13.39
C SER A 163 5.07 47.80 -13.71
N ASP A 164 6.12 47.63 -12.90
CA ASP A 164 7.15 46.60 -13.11
C ASP A 164 6.63 45.23 -12.65
N PRO A 165 6.51 44.24 -13.55
CA PRO A 165 6.04 42.90 -13.20
C PRO A 165 6.89 42.23 -12.11
N THR A 166 8.20 42.43 -12.15
CA THR A 166 9.14 41.80 -11.22
C THR A 166 9.00 42.38 -9.81
N HIS A 167 8.68 43.66 -9.70
CA HIS A 167 8.38 44.34 -8.45
C HIS A 167 7.04 43.89 -7.86
N ARG A 168 6.00 43.83 -8.69
CA ARG A 168 4.66 43.38 -8.27
C ARG A 168 4.65 41.95 -7.75
N ASP A 169 5.55 41.08 -8.23
CA ASP A 169 5.67 39.71 -7.72
C ASP A 169 6.26 39.65 -6.31
N ARG A 170 7.10 40.62 -5.93
CA ARG A 170 7.78 40.66 -4.63
C ARG A 170 7.05 41.47 -3.55
N PHE A 171 6.32 42.52 -3.93
CA PHE A 171 5.76 43.48 -2.98
C PHE A 171 4.24 43.67 -3.11
N GLN A 172 3.55 43.83 -1.97
CA GLN A 172 2.13 44.24 -1.93
C GLN A 172 1.99 45.74 -1.73
N HIS A 173 0.94 46.29 -2.32
CA HIS A 173 0.57 47.72 -2.21
C HIS A 173 -0.86 47.79 -1.67
N PRO A 174 -1.16 48.66 -0.71
CA PRO A 174 -2.54 48.90 -0.32
C PRO A 174 -3.29 49.43 -1.54
N THR A 175 -4.44 48.83 -1.85
CA THR A 175 -5.34 49.41 -2.85
C THR A 175 -5.68 50.82 -2.39
N ARG A 176 -5.51 51.82 -3.26
CA ARG A 176 -6.07 53.15 -2.99
C ARG A 176 -7.55 52.93 -2.78
N THR A 177 -7.99 52.95 -1.52
CA THR A 177 -9.41 52.91 -1.18
C THR A 177 -10.00 54.11 -1.89
N SER A 178 -10.71 53.86 -2.99
CA SER A 178 -11.43 54.88 -3.72
C SER A 178 -12.44 55.46 -2.73
N SER A 179 -12.07 56.61 -2.17
CA SER A 179 -12.94 57.45 -1.37
C SER A 179 -14.26 57.59 -2.12
N LEU A 180 -15.30 57.15 -1.44
CA LEU A 180 -16.73 57.23 -1.75
C LEU A 180 -17.06 58.29 -2.80
N PHE A 181 -17.36 57.83 -4.02
CA PHE A 181 -18.04 58.64 -5.03
C PHE A 181 -19.52 58.74 -4.62
N VAL A 182 -19.90 59.93 -4.17
CA VAL A 182 -21.31 60.38 -4.12
C VAL A 182 -21.79 60.54 -5.56
N PRO A 183 -22.95 59.98 -5.97
CA PRO A 183 -23.41 60.10 -7.34
C PRO A 183 -24.00 61.50 -7.57
N ALA A 184 -23.32 62.31 -8.36
CA ALA A 184 -23.91 63.46 -9.02
C ALA A 184 -24.45 63.04 -10.39
N THR A 185 -25.75 63.25 -10.57
CA THR A 185 -26.51 63.24 -11.82
C THR A 185 -25.83 64.10 -12.89
N THR A 186 -25.63 63.57 -14.11
CA THR A 186 -26.26 64.02 -15.37
C THR A 186 -25.54 63.53 -16.63
N SER A 187 -26.37 63.27 -17.65
CA SER A 187 -26.16 63.40 -19.10
C SER A 187 -25.16 62.48 -19.81
N SER A 188 -25.79 61.51 -20.47
CA SER A 188 -25.44 60.87 -21.74
C SER A 188 -24.90 61.80 -22.82
N GLN A 189 -23.83 61.38 -23.51
CA GLN A 189 -23.65 61.52 -24.96
C GLN A 189 -22.58 60.53 -25.49
N SER A 190 -23.02 59.72 -26.46
CA SER A 190 -22.35 59.15 -27.66
C SER A 190 -20.84 59.42 -27.83
N SER A 191 -19.94 58.51 -28.22
CA SER A 191 -19.84 57.75 -29.50
C SER A 191 -18.56 56.86 -29.40
N ASN A 192 -18.58 55.56 -29.71
CA ASN A 192 -18.41 54.87 -31.01
C ASN A 192 -16.99 54.88 -31.66
N THR A 193 -16.67 53.75 -32.31
CA THR A 193 -15.45 53.34 -33.08
C THR A 193 -14.30 52.74 -32.25
N ASN A 194 -13.91 51.46 -32.32
CA ASN A 194 -13.79 50.40 -33.35
C ASN A 194 -12.41 50.38 -34.05
N SER A 195 -11.81 49.17 -34.04
CA SER A 195 -10.98 48.56 -35.09
C SER A 195 -9.44 48.54 -34.97
N ASN A 196 -8.93 47.30 -35.14
CA ASN A 196 -7.74 46.88 -35.90
C ASN A 196 -6.35 47.04 -35.22
N THR A 197 -5.34 46.19 -35.40
CA THR A 197 -5.09 45.14 -36.41
C THR A 197 -4.00 44.18 -35.92
N ALA A 198 -4.02 42.96 -36.46
CA ALA A 198 -2.96 41.96 -36.42
C ALA A 198 -1.58 42.48 -36.86
N ARG A 199 -0.50 41.87 -36.34
CA ARG A 199 0.76 41.77 -37.08
C ARG A 199 1.46 40.44 -36.80
N SER A 200 1.76 39.77 -37.90
CA SER A 200 2.43 38.49 -38.06
C SER A 200 3.88 38.74 -38.53
N SER A 201 4.82 37.94 -38.03
CA SER A 201 6.14 37.65 -38.63
C SER A 201 6.81 36.57 -37.75
N ARG A 202 6.90 35.29 -38.17
CA ARG A 202 7.96 34.68 -39.01
C ARG A 202 9.36 35.26 -38.74
N PHE A 203 10.28 34.45 -38.20
CA PHE A 203 11.49 33.99 -38.91
C PHE A 203 12.39 33.04 -38.09
N HIS A 204 12.97 32.09 -38.82
CA HIS A 204 14.24 31.34 -38.69
C HIS A 204 14.40 30.05 -37.84
N ASN A 205 14.86 29.04 -38.60
CA ASN A 205 15.50 27.77 -38.25
C ASN A 205 16.96 27.97 -37.82
N ASN A 206 17.48 27.01 -37.05
CA ASN A 206 18.87 26.45 -37.02
C ASN A 206 18.80 25.27 -36.01
N ARG A 207 19.15 24.00 -36.23
CA ARG A 207 20.26 23.26 -36.92
C ARG A 207 21.65 23.46 -36.28
N GLY A 208 22.29 22.33 -35.97
CA GLY A 208 23.59 22.14 -35.31
C GLY A 208 23.44 21.11 -34.18
N ASP A 209 23.66 19.80 -34.36
CA ASP A 209 24.88 19.05 -34.71
C ASP A 209 25.85 18.88 -33.51
N ASP A 210 26.19 17.60 -33.29
CA ASP A 210 27.45 17.02 -32.77
C ASP A 210 27.89 17.28 -31.31
N ASP A 211 28.00 16.21 -30.50
CA ASP A 211 29.27 15.46 -30.32
C ASP A 211 29.21 14.45 -29.17
N ASP A 212 29.79 13.28 -29.47
CA ASP A 212 30.20 12.21 -28.57
C ASP A 212 31.18 12.69 -27.48
N ILE A 213 31.20 12.02 -26.33
CA ILE A 213 32.43 11.68 -25.57
C ILE A 213 32.08 10.62 -24.52
N GLU A 214 32.62 9.42 -24.75
CA GLU A 214 32.84 8.38 -23.74
C GLU A 214 33.89 8.86 -22.74
N ARG A 215 33.65 8.65 -21.43
CA ARG A 215 34.77 8.49 -20.49
C ARG A 215 34.39 7.62 -19.30
N GLU A 216 34.90 6.40 -19.34
CA GLU A 216 35.04 5.49 -18.21
C GLU A 216 35.93 6.12 -17.13
N HIS A 217 35.54 6.02 -15.86
CA HIS A 217 36.49 5.99 -14.75
C HIS A 217 36.03 5.02 -13.67
N ASN A 218 36.76 3.92 -13.63
CA ASN A 218 36.85 2.91 -12.61
C ASN A 218 37.77 3.43 -11.48
N ILE A 219 37.28 3.56 -10.24
CA ILE A 219 38.12 3.57 -9.03
C ILE A 219 37.37 2.85 -7.90
N GLY A 220 37.90 1.69 -7.51
CA GLY A 220 37.55 1.02 -6.26
C GLY A 220 38.16 1.73 -5.05
N GLY A 221 37.44 1.66 -3.93
CA GLY A 221 37.89 2.19 -2.64
C GLY A 221 37.30 1.35 -1.51
N ALA A 222 38.19 0.69 -0.79
CA ALA A 222 37.92 -0.29 0.24
C ALA A 222 37.42 0.29 1.57
N MET A 223 36.69 -0.57 2.30
CA MET A 223 36.76 -0.80 3.75
C MET A 223 36.86 0.42 4.68
N ASN A 224 35.84 0.63 5.51
CA ASN A 224 36.09 0.90 6.92
C ASN A 224 34.98 0.36 7.83
N SER A 225 35.39 -0.50 8.76
CA SER A 225 34.58 -1.15 9.79
C SER A 225 34.52 -0.25 11.04
N GLY A 226 33.36 0.36 11.29
CA GLY A 226 33.08 1.15 12.49
C GLY A 226 32.18 0.40 13.47
N ARG A 227 32.79 -0.14 14.51
CA ARG A 227 32.21 -0.86 15.65
C ARG A 227 31.67 0.15 16.67
N SER A 228 30.40 0.06 17.07
CA SER A 228 29.88 0.71 18.29
C SER A 228 28.64 -0.07 18.77
N SER A 229 28.79 -0.92 19.78
CA SER A 229 28.53 -0.63 21.20
C SER A 229 27.05 -0.83 21.56
N ILE A 230 26.76 -2.06 21.99
CA ILE A 230 25.52 -2.48 22.65
C ILE A 230 25.57 -1.97 24.10
N GLN A 231 24.54 -1.27 24.53
CA GLN A 231 24.18 -1.15 25.94
C GLN A 231 22.72 -1.61 26.11
N ASP A 232 22.59 -2.71 26.83
CA ASP A 232 21.41 -3.13 27.57
C ASP A 232 20.91 -1.99 28.49
N GLN A 233 19.58 -1.90 28.66
CA GLN A 233 18.96 -1.91 29.99
C GLN A 233 17.42 -1.96 29.96
N THR A 234 16.90 -2.98 30.66
CA THR A 234 15.78 -2.98 31.62
C THR A 234 14.31 -2.79 31.18
N THR A 235 13.59 -3.90 31.27
CA THR A 235 12.48 -4.17 32.21
C THR A 235 11.49 -3.04 32.52
N ILE A 236 10.23 -3.21 32.07
CA ILE A 236 9.05 -2.66 32.75
C ILE A 236 8.02 -3.79 32.92
N LYS A 237 7.71 -4.07 34.18
CA LYS A 237 6.59 -4.92 34.63
C LYS A 237 5.30 -4.10 34.50
N ASN A 238 4.23 -4.69 33.97
CA ASN A 238 2.87 -4.19 34.22
C ASN A 238 1.94 -5.35 34.53
N THR A 239 1.60 -5.43 35.82
CA THR A 239 0.46 -6.10 36.43
C THR A 239 -0.81 -5.33 36.09
N HIS A 240 -1.86 -6.00 35.59
CA HIS A 240 -3.24 -5.59 35.85
C HIS A 240 -4.16 -6.82 35.91
N GLN A 241 -5.06 -6.77 36.89
CA GLN A 241 -6.01 -7.79 37.30
C GLN A 241 -7.29 -7.70 36.45
N ASP A 242 -7.79 -8.84 35.99
CA ASP A 242 -9.08 -8.98 35.36
C ASP A 242 -10.20 -9.14 36.40
N THR A 243 -11.25 -8.33 36.28
CA THR A 243 -12.54 -8.56 36.94
C THR A 243 -13.47 -9.31 36.00
N ALA A 244 -13.89 -10.51 36.43
CA ALA A 244 -14.73 -11.45 35.69
C ALA A 244 -16.19 -11.00 35.56
N SER A 245 -16.83 -11.42 34.47
CA SER A 245 -18.29 -11.58 34.37
C SER A 245 -18.60 -12.97 33.76
N PRO A 246 -19.62 -13.70 34.24
CA PRO A 246 -19.78 -15.12 33.96
C PRO A 246 -20.68 -15.33 32.76
N PHE A 247 -20.22 -16.01 31.71
CA PHE A 247 -20.98 -17.05 31.02
C PHE A 247 -20.03 -17.80 30.09
N SER A 248 -19.89 -19.09 30.40
CA SER A 248 -19.01 -20.09 29.84
C SER A 248 -19.40 -20.52 28.42
N ASN A 249 -18.41 -20.59 27.52
CA ASN A 249 -18.27 -21.70 26.59
C ASN A 249 -16.78 -21.89 26.27
N THR A 250 -16.34 -23.14 26.29
CA THR A 250 -14.96 -23.63 26.32
C THR A 250 -14.11 -23.14 25.14
N LYS A 251 -13.48 -21.98 25.33
CA LYS A 251 -12.31 -21.55 24.58
C LYS A 251 -11.13 -22.34 25.15
N GLN A 252 -10.73 -23.42 24.48
CA GLN A 252 -9.43 -24.02 24.76
C GLN A 252 -8.40 -23.03 24.23
N GLU A 253 -8.02 -22.08 25.08
CA GLU A 253 -6.98 -21.12 24.79
C GLU A 253 -5.73 -21.89 24.35
N CYS A 254 -5.13 -21.44 23.23
CA CYS A 254 -3.79 -21.88 22.88
C CYS A 254 -2.95 -21.75 24.14
N ARG A 255 -2.28 -22.83 24.56
CA ARG A 255 -1.54 -22.93 25.83
C ARG A 255 -0.42 -21.88 26.00
N TYR A 256 -0.29 -20.94 25.05
CA TYR A 256 0.88 -20.13 24.76
C TYR A 256 0.57 -18.63 24.46
N GLY A 257 -0.66 -18.14 24.67
CA GLY A 257 -1.00 -16.70 24.60
C GLY A 257 -0.84 -16.04 23.21
N ALA A 258 -0.86 -14.70 23.18
CA ALA A 258 -0.90 -13.86 21.96
C ALA A 258 0.38 -13.87 21.09
N ASN A 259 1.44 -14.58 21.49
CA ASN A 259 2.80 -14.46 20.92
C ASN A 259 3.15 -15.49 19.85
N CYS A 260 2.18 -16.03 19.11
CA CYS A 260 2.45 -16.97 18.01
C CYS A 260 3.06 -16.28 16.77
N ARG A 261 2.90 -14.96 16.65
CA ARG A 261 3.29 -14.18 15.47
C ARG A 261 4.81 -13.94 15.42
N ASP A 262 5.42 -13.64 16.57
CA ASP A 262 6.86 -13.34 16.67
C ASP A 262 7.75 -14.57 16.48
N GLN A 263 7.20 -15.78 16.62
CA GLN A 263 7.92 -17.04 16.47
C GLN A 263 8.12 -17.45 15.01
N SER A 264 7.50 -16.74 14.06
CA SER A 264 7.61 -16.99 12.63
C SER A 264 8.63 -16.12 11.90
N ASP A 265 9.24 -15.13 12.57
CA ASP A 265 10.29 -14.31 11.95
C ASP A 265 11.56 -15.18 11.75
N PRO A 266 11.98 -15.45 10.50
CA PRO A 266 13.15 -16.27 10.24
C PRO A 266 14.44 -15.68 10.81
N THR A 267 14.50 -14.38 11.10
CA THR A 267 15.71 -13.71 11.59
C THR A 267 15.96 -13.91 13.08
N HIS A 268 14.92 -14.25 13.86
CA HIS A 268 14.99 -14.45 15.31
C HIS A 268 14.24 -15.71 15.71
N LEU A 269 14.80 -16.87 15.34
CA LEU A 269 14.21 -18.17 15.66
C LEU A 269 14.62 -18.66 17.05
N ASP A 270 13.61 -19.02 17.85
CA ASP A 270 13.83 -19.80 19.06
C ASP A 270 14.18 -21.25 18.70
N LYS A 271 15.44 -21.63 18.89
CA LYS A 271 16.00 -22.92 18.45
C LYS A 271 15.42 -24.12 19.20
N GLU A 272 14.85 -23.93 20.38
CA GLU A 272 14.27 -25.03 21.16
C GLU A 272 12.82 -25.31 20.74
N ARG A 273 12.12 -24.28 20.24
CA ARG A 273 10.70 -24.36 19.89
C ARG A 273 10.44 -24.51 18.40
N VAL A 274 11.39 -24.08 17.57
CA VAL A 274 11.23 -24.05 16.12
C VAL A 274 12.14 -25.07 15.45
N LYS A 275 11.54 -25.98 14.70
CA LYS A 275 12.26 -26.94 13.87
C LYS A 275 12.40 -26.40 12.45
N VAL A 276 13.65 -26.13 12.06
CA VAL A 276 13.98 -25.75 10.67
C VAL A 276 13.94 -26.99 9.78
N LEU A 277 13.09 -26.96 8.75
CA LEU A 277 12.92 -28.06 7.80
C LEU A 277 13.82 -27.90 6.57
N ILE A 278 13.98 -26.67 6.09
CA ILE A 278 14.80 -26.35 4.91
C ILE A 278 15.67 -25.13 5.19
N ARG A 279 16.94 -25.20 4.74
CA ARG A 279 17.92 -24.13 4.83
C ARG A 279 18.38 -23.62 3.46
N SER A 280 18.82 -22.36 3.38
CA SER A 280 19.40 -21.72 2.19
C SER A 280 20.70 -21.00 2.54
N GLN A 281 21.79 -21.38 1.87
CA GLN A 281 23.08 -20.71 2.02
C GLN A 281 23.03 -19.25 1.54
N ALA A 282 22.33 -18.99 0.44
CA ALA A 282 22.18 -17.62 -0.08
C ALA A 282 21.45 -16.69 0.91
N LEU A 283 20.44 -17.19 1.63
CA LEU A 283 19.79 -16.41 2.69
C LEU A 283 20.73 -16.18 3.87
N LYS A 284 21.54 -17.19 4.23
CA LYS A 284 22.55 -17.07 5.27
C LYS A 284 23.54 -15.96 4.97
N ASP A 285 24.05 -15.93 3.74
CA ASP A 285 25.07 -14.98 3.31
C ASP A 285 24.51 -13.56 3.23
N LYS A 286 23.25 -13.41 2.78
CA LYS A 286 22.63 -12.11 2.54
C LYS A 286 21.90 -11.51 3.74
N TYR A 287 21.25 -12.34 4.56
CA TYR A 287 20.33 -11.91 5.62
C TYR A 287 20.69 -12.48 6.99
N HIS A 288 21.79 -13.23 7.12
CA HIS A 288 22.23 -13.87 8.37
C HIS A 288 21.21 -14.85 9.00
N SER A 289 20.20 -15.25 8.23
CA SER A 289 19.29 -16.34 8.54
C SER A 289 19.28 -17.31 7.39
N ASP A 290 19.46 -18.59 7.67
CA ASP A 290 19.44 -19.64 6.66
C ASP A 290 18.10 -20.38 6.61
N ALA A 291 17.15 -20.08 7.51
CA ALA A 291 15.89 -20.80 7.58
C ALA A 291 14.94 -20.39 6.45
N VAL A 292 14.51 -21.36 5.64
CA VAL A 292 13.55 -21.14 4.54
C VAL A 292 12.14 -21.57 4.96
N ILE A 293 12.08 -22.72 5.63
CA ILE A 293 10.84 -23.32 6.12
C ILE A 293 11.07 -23.75 7.55
N VAL A 294 10.16 -23.33 8.40
CA VAL A 294 10.15 -23.66 9.81
C VAL A 294 8.82 -24.28 10.19
N THR A 295 8.85 -25.14 11.19
CA THR A 295 7.65 -25.73 11.76
C THR A 295 7.73 -25.67 13.27
N PHE A 296 6.62 -25.34 13.92
CA PHE A 296 6.53 -25.22 15.38
C PHE A 296 5.13 -25.61 15.84
N ASP A 297 5.03 -26.11 17.06
CA ASP A 297 3.73 -26.47 17.66
C ASP A 297 2.97 -25.21 18.08
N CYS A 298 1.67 -25.17 17.77
CA CYS A 298 0.77 -24.10 18.17
C CYS A 298 -0.62 -24.70 18.51
N GLY A 299 -1.00 -24.62 19.79
CA GLY A 299 -2.22 -25.25 20.29
C GLY A 299 -2.18 -26.78 20.13
N GLN A 300 -3.19 -27.34 19.46
CA GLN A 300 -3.27 -28.77 19.13
C GLN A 300 -2.68 -29.11 17.75
N GLY A 301 -2.15 -28.10 17.05
CA GLY A 301 -1.63 -28.23 15.70
C GLY A 301 -0.14 -27.94 15.62
N ASN A 302 0.42 -28.23 14.45
CA ASN A 302 1.74 -27.78 14.06
C ASN A 302 1.56 -26.77 12.92
N VAL A 303 2.20 -25.62 13.05
CA VAL A 303 2.21 -24.53 12.06
C VAL A 303 3.50 -24.64 11.27
N THR A 304 3.37 -24.75 9.96
CA THR A 304 4.52 -24.67 9.03
C THR A 304 4.51 -23.30 8.38
N HIS A 305 5.54 -22.51 8.64
CA HIS A 305 5.75 -21.21 8.01
C HIS A 305 6.86 -21.32 6.97
N MET A 306 6.59 -20.81 5.77
CA MET A 306 7.56 -20.71 4.68
C MET A 306 7.68 -19.25 4.30
N ILE A 307 8.91 -18.78 4.08
CA ILE A 307 9.12 -17.43 3.56
C ILE A 307 8.42 -17.33 2.19
N SER A 308 7.39 -16.49 2.12
CA SER A 308 6.50 -16.31 0.94
C SER A 308 7.28 -16.11 -0.37
N HIS A 309 8.46 -15.50 -0.30
CA HIS A 309 9.32 -15.22 -1.45
C HIS A 309 10.00 -16.45 -2.07
N PHE A 310 9.94 -17.64 -1.47
CA PHE A 310 10.51 -18.84 -2.10
C PHE A 310 9.83 -19.16 -3.45
N TYR A 311 8.54 -18.82 -3.58
CA TYR A 311 7.80 -18.93 -4.83
C TYR A 311 8.21 -17.84 -5.83
N LEU A 312 8.28 -16.58 -5.38
CA LEU A 312 8.49 -15.41 -6.24
C LEU A 312 9.94 -15.25 -6.72
N GLN A 313 10.94 -15.57 -5.89
CA GLN A 313 12.36 -15.44 -6.26
C GLN A 313 12.82 -16.53 -7.24
N ARG A 314 12.14 -17.69 -7.29
CA ARG A 314 12.49 -18.74 -8.25
C ARG A 314 11.87 -18.56 -9.64
N SER A 315 10.88 -17.68 -9.78
CA SER A 315 10.42 -17.22 -11.10
C SER A 315 11.30 -16.12 -11.70
N GLU A 316 12.27 -15.57 -10.95
CA GLU A 316 13.25 -14.65 -11.52
C GLU A 316 14.14 -15.39 -12.53
N THR A 317 14.09 -14.94 -13.78
CA THR A 317 14.79 -15.57 -14.92
C THR A 317 16.27 -15.17 -14.97
N ALA A 318 16.98 -15.46 -13.88
CA ALA A 318 18.36 -15.05 -13.68
C ALA A 318 19.35 -15.67 -14.69
N ASN A 319 19.04 -16.83 -15.26
CA ASN A 319 19.89 -17.53 -16.23
C ASN A 319 19.14 -17.87 -17.52
N ALA A 320 19.88 -18.14 -18.61
CA ALA A 320 19.30 -18.47 -19.90
C ALA A 320 18.35 -19.68 -19.85
N ARG A 321 18.63 -20.64 -18.97
CA ARG A 321 17.79 -21.83 -18.76
C ARG A 321 16.41 -21.48 -18.22
N HIS A 322 16.32 -20.54 -17.29
CA HIS A 322 15.06 -20.09 -16.69
C HIS A 322 14.16 -19.35 -17.69
N LYS A 323 14.73 -18.80 -18.76
CA LYS A 323 13.99 -18.16 -19.86
C LYS A 323 13.49 -19.15 -20.91
N MET A 324 13.90 -20.43 -20.84
CA MET A 324 13.45 -21.45 -21.79
C MET A 324 11.93 -21.68 -21.67
N PRO A 325 11.28 -22.21 -22.72
CA PRO A 325 9.87 -22.57 -22.64
C PRO A 325 9.59 -23.65 -21.57
N ALA A 326 8.39 -23.63 -21.00
CA ALA A 326 7.92 -24.65 -20.05
C ALA A 326 8.11 -26.10 -20.55
N GLN A 327 8.00 -26.35 -21.86
CA GLN A 327 8.20 -27.67 -22.46
C GLN A 327 9.60 -28.24 -22.20
N GLN A 328 10.63 -27.38 -22.14
CA GLN A 328 11.99 -27.83 -21.87
C GLN A 328 12.12 -28.42 -20.45
N TYR A 329 11.38 -27.89 -19.47
CA TYR A 329 11.35 -28.46 -18.12
C TYR A 329 10.80 -29.89 -18.12
N ALA A 330 9.72 -30.14 -18.87
CA ALA A 330 9.11 -31.46 -18.98
C ALA A 330 10.09 -32.49 -19.58
N GLN A 331 10.85 -32.09 -20.60
CA GLN A 331 11.89 -32.91 -21.22
C GLN A 331 13.03 -33.23 -20.23
N ASP A 332 13.51 -32.22 -19.51
CA ASP A 332 14.60 -32.36 -18.54
C ASP A 332 14.26 -33.35 -17.42
N ILE A 333 13.03 -33.34 -16.92
CA ILE A 333 12.58 -34.28 -15.87
C ILE A 333 12.11 -35.63 -16.45
N LYS A 334 12.21 -35.83 -17.77
CA LYS A 334 11.72 -37.02 -18.49
C LYS A 334 10.26 -37.31 -18.17
N ALA A 335 9.44 -36.27 -18.17
CA ALA A 335 8.00 -36.39 -17.91
C ALA A 335 7.34 -37.32 -18.95
N SER A 336 6.26 -37.99 -18.53
CA SER A 336 5.47 -38.81 -19.45
C SER A 336 4.83 -37.95 -20.55
N ASP A 337 4.51 -38.58 -21.69
CA ASP A 337 3.90 -37.89 -22.84
C ASP A 337 2.62 -37.13 -22.46
N ASN A 338 1.84 -37.65 -21.52
CA ASN A 338 0.62 -36.99 -21.03
C ASN A 338 0.94 -35.67 -20.31
N ILE A 339 1.96 -35.64 -19.46
CA ILE A 339 2.39 -34.44 -18.75
C ILE A 339 2.99 -33.43 -19.74
N THR A 340 3.82 -33.91 -20.67
CA THR A 340 4.41 -33.06 -21.72
C THR A 340 3.34 -32.41 -22.58
N LYS A 341 2.29 -33.16 -22.96
CA LYS A 341 1.13 -32.62 -23.71
C LYS A 341 0.35 -31.58 -22.91
N LEU A 342 0.10 -31.80 -21.61
CA LEU A 342 -0.58 -30.83 -20.75
C LEU A 342 0.22 -29.52 -20.63
N ILE A 343 1.54 -29.62 -20.39
CA ILE A 343 2.41 -28.44 -20.31
C ILE A 343 2.47 -27.70 -21.64
N THR A 344 2.48 -28.41 -22.77
CA THR A 344 2.52 -27.80 -24.11
C THR A 344 1.20 -27.13 -24.50
N LYS A 345 0.07 -27.69 -24.06
CA LYS A 345 -1.27 -27.17 -24.36
C LYS A 345 -1.62 -25.96 -23.50
N ASP A 346 -1.44 -26.08 -22.19
CA ASP A 346 -1.94 -25.10 -21.22
C ASP A 346 -0.82 -24.16 -20.72
N GLY A 347 0.44 -24.48 -21.00
CA GLY A 347 1.62 -23.74 -20.54
C GLY A 347 2.31 -22.90 -21.61
N GLN A 348 1.65 -22.56 -22.73
CA GLN A 348 2.28 -21.79 -23.83
C GLN A 348 2.82 -20.42 -23.40
N ASN A 349 2.25 -19.83 -22.36
CA ASN A 349 2.69 -18.55 -21.80
C ASN A 349 3.58 -18.70 -20.55
N LEU A 350 3.99 -19.93 -20.23
CA LEU A 350 4.81 -20.22 -19.05
C LEU A 350 6.25 -20.52 -19.47
N ASN A 351 7.19 -20.01 -18.69
CA ASN A 351 8.61 -20.33 -18.84
C ASN A 351 9.05 -21.47 -17.90
N TYR A 352 10.26 -21.95 -18.13
CA TYR A 352 10.92 -23.02 -17.37
C TYR A 352 10.90 -22.73 -15.87
N ALA A 353 11.23 -21.50 -15.48
CA ALA A 353 11.34 -21.10 -14.07
C ALA A 353 10.00 -21.19 -13.34
N GLN A 354 8.91 -20.75 -13.98
CA GLN A 354 7.56 -20.77 -13.43
C GLN A 354 7.06 -22.21 -13.19
N ILE A 355 7.30 -23.13 -14.13
CA ILE A 355 6.91 -24.53 -13.95
C ILE A 355 7.78 -25.21 -12.90
N GLN A 356 9.10 -24.98 -12.94
CA GLN A 356 10.02 -25.54 -11.96
C GLN A 356 9.70 -25.08 -10.53
N SER A 357 9.43 -23.79 -10.33
CA SER A 357 9.07 -23.23 -9.02
C SER A 357 7.75 -23.81 -8.51
N SER A 358 6.74 -23.90 -9.38
CA SER A 358 5.43 -24.48 -9.06
C SER A 358 5.54 -25.98 -8.73
N SER A 359 6.26 -26.74 -9.54
CA SER A 359 6.50 -28.18 -9.33
C SER A 359 7.25 -28.45 -8.02
N THR A 360 8.30 -27.68 -7.73
CA THR A 360 9.05 -27.79 -6.47
C THR A 360 8.17 -27.47 -5.26
N SER A 361 7.33 -26.43 -5.36
CA SER A 361 6.41 -26.02 -4.29
C SER A 361 5.34 -27.09 -4.03
N ALA A 362 4.77 -27.67 -5.10
CA ALA A 362 3.80 -28.75 -5.00
C ALA A 362 4.40 -30.01 -4.36
N GLN A 363 5.61 -30.41 -4.78
CA GLN A 363 6.31 -31.57 -4.20
C GLN A 363 6.59 -31.38 -2.70
N LEU A 364 7.02 -30.18 -2.32
CA LEU A 364 7.21 -29.83 -0.92
C LEU A 364 5.92 -29.98 -0.11
N MET A 365 4.81 -29.40 -0.58
CA MET A 365 3.51 -29.50 0.11
C MET A 365 3.06 -30.95 0.23
N TYR A 366 3.23 -31.74 -0.82
CA TYR A 366 2.94 -33.18 -0.79
C TYR A 366 3.77 -33.91 0.27
N ASN A 367 5.08 -33.63 0.34
CA ASN A 367 5.97 -34.23 1.33
C ASN A 367 5.58 -33.84 2.76
N LEU A 368 5.20 -32.58 2.99
CA LEU A 368 4.73 -32.11 4.30
C LEU A 368 3.44 -32.83 4.74
N ILE A 369 2.47 -32.96 3.83
CA ILE A 369 1.21 -33.67 4.09
C ILE A 369 1.47 -35.15 4.36
N SER A 370 2.26 -35.80 3.51
CA SER A 370 2.61 -37.23 3.64
C SER A 370 3.32 -37.52 4.96
N ASN A 371 4.30 -36.69 5.34
CA ASN A 371 4.99 -36.82 6.62
C ASN A 371 4.03 -36.67 7.82
N ARG A 372 3.04 -35.79 7.72
CA ARG A 372 2.04 -35.61 8.78
C ARG A 372 1.14 -36.84 8.91
N LEU A 373 0.62 -37.36 7.80
CA LEU A 373 -0.21 -38.58 7.79
C LEU A 373 0.54 -39.79 8.35
N ASN A 374 1.82 -39.93 7.99
CA ASN A 374 2.66 -41.02 8.51
C ASN A 374 2.94 -40.86 10.01
N SER A 375 3.08 -39.63 10.50
CA SER A 375 3.30 -39.36 11.92
C SER A 375 2.04 -39.63 12.76
N THR A 376 0.84 -39.27 12.26
CA THR A 376 -0.43 -39.57 12.95
C THR A 376 -0.66 -41.08 13.06
N ASN A 377 -0.34 -41.85 12.01
CA ASN A 377 -0.52 -43.30 12.01
C ASN A 377 0.43 -44.03 12.97
N LYS A 378 1.64 -43.48 13.21
CA LYS A 378 2.56 -44.02 14.22
C LYS A 378 2.06 -43.79 15.66
N SER A 379 1.47 -42.63 15.94
CA SER A 379 0.93 -42.32 17.27
C SER A 379 -0.32 -43.14 17.63
N THR A 380 -1.15 -43.48 16.65
CA THR A 380 -2.33 -44.34 16.89
C THR A 380 -1.93 -45.80 17.11
N SER A 381 -0.94 -46.32 16.39
CA SER A 381 -0.44 -47.69 16.56
C SER A 381 0.28 -47.91 17.89
N SER A 382 1.02 -46.93 18.42
CA SER A 382 1.62 -47.04 19.75
C SER A 382 0.59 -47.06 20.89
N THR A 383 -0.57 -46.43 20.69
CA THR A 383 -1.62 -46.33 21.72
C THR A 383 -2.45 -47.62 21.83
N ASN A 384 -2.61 -48.37 20.73
CA ASN A 384 -3.31 -49.66 20.75
C ASN A 384 -2.47 -50.80 21.36
N SER A 385 -1.14 -50.80 21.19
CA SER A 385 -0.29 -51.85 21.79
C SER A 385 -0.24 -51.86 23.32
N ARG A 386 -0.74 -50.80 23.97
CA ARG A 386 -0.72 -50.63 25.43
C ARG A 386 -2.02 -51.04 26.12
N LYS A 387 -3.06 -51.40 25.37
CA LYS A 387 -4.36 -51.83 25.93
C LYS A 387 -4.54 -53.34 26.02
N ASP A 388 -3.63 -54.13 25.44
CA ASP A 388 -3.69 -55.60 25.47
C ASP A 388 -2.82 -56.23 26.59
N PHE A 389 -2.44 -55.45 27.61
CA PHE A 389 -1.60 -55.90 28.73
C PHE A 389 -2.14 -55.48 30.12
N GLN A 390 -3.46 -55.30 30.25
CA GLN A 390 -4.12 -55.18 31.56
C GLN A 390 -5.23 -56.20 31.73
#